data_AF-L9M753-F1
#
_entry.id   AF-L9M753-F1
#
_cell.length_a   1.000
_cell.length_b   1.000
_cell.length_c   1.000
_cell.angle_alpha   90.00
_cell.angle_beta   90.00
_cell.angle_gamma   90.00
#
_symmetry.space_group_name_H-M   'P 1'
#
loop_
_entity.id
_entity.type
_entity.pdbx_description
1 polymer ?
#
loop_
_entity_poly.entity_id
_entity_poly.type
_entity_poly.pdbx_seq_one_letter_code
_entity_poly.pdbx_strand_id
1 'polypeptide(L)' 'MCSENSLNQINAAIERLKNATSKTKLLDAQTESLAFVLAAFEAKEITQKEKLSFDRNIRNQYRKQLVEEHV' A
#
# COMPACT_ATOMS: atom_id res chain seq x y z
N MET A 1 1.40 -18.44 5.46
CA MET A 1 -0.02 -18.14 5.17
C MET A 1 -0.27 -16.77 5.77
N CYS A 2 -0.74 -15.82 4.97
CA CYS A 2 -1.00 -14.48 5.46
C CYS A 2 -2.29 -14.46 6.27
N SER A 3 -2.34 -13.75 7.40
CA SER A 3 -3.59 -13.65 8.13
C SER A 3 -4.57 -12.84 7.28
N GLU A 4 -5.84 -13.25 7.29
CA GLU A 4 -6.91 -12.55 6.58
C GLU A 4 -6.98 -11.08 7.00
N ASN A 5 -6.65 -10.79 8.27
CA ASN A 5 -6.62 -9.44 8.81
C ASN A 5 -5.53 -8.56 8.19
N SER A 6 -4.28 -9.06 8.06
CA SER A 6 -3.19 -8.30 7.44
C SER A 6 -3.42 -8.05 5.95
N LEU A 7 -3.92 -9.04 5.22
CA LEU A 7 -4.30 -8.87 3.82
C LEU A 7 -5.40 -7.82 3.65
N ASN A 8 -6.42 -7.84 4.51
CA ASN A 8 -7.49 -6.85 4.50
C ASN A 8 -6.98 -5.44 4.82
N GLN A 9 -6.06 -5.30 5.77
CA GLN A 9 -5.44 -4.01 6.11
C GLN A 9 -4.60 -3.46 4.95
N ILE A 10 -3.77 -4.29 4.33
CA ILE A 10 -2.95 -3.91 3.16
C ILE A 10 -3.87 -3.47 2.02
N ASN A 11 -4.91 -4.25 1.70
CA ASN A 11 -5.84 -3.93 0.61
C ASN A 11 -6.64 -2.66 0.90
N ALA A 12 -7.13 -2.47 2.12
CA ALA A 12 -7.86 -1.26 2.51
C ALA A 12 -6.98 0.00 2.40
N ALA A 13 -5.72 -0.08 2.80
CA ALA A 13 -4.78 1.04 2.65
C ALA A 13 -4.47 1.35 1.17
N ILE A 14 -4.34 0.31 0.33
CA ILE A 14 -4.18 0.48 -1.13
C ILE A 14 -5.43 1.13 -1.75
N GLU A 15 -6.64 0.77 -1.31
CA GLU A 15 -7.87 1.43 -1.79
C GLU A 15 -7.94 2.89 -1.36
N ARG A 16 -7.50 3.24 -0.14
CA ARG A 16 -7.38 4.65 0.27
C ARG A 16 -6.39 5.40 -0.59
N LEU A 17 -5.27 4.77 -0.95
CA LEU A 17 -4.26 5.36 -1.83
C LEU A 17 -4.82 5.66 -3.22
N LYS A 18 -5.63 4.75 -3.79
CA LYS A 18 -6.27 4.95 -5.10
C LYS A 18 -7.31 6.06 -5.11
N ASN A 19 -7.97 6.29 -3.97
CA ASN A 19 -9.06 7.27 -3.84
C ASN A 19 -8.62 8.57 -3.16
N ALA A 20 -7.32 8.75 -2.91
CA ALA A 20 -6.80 9.94 -2.27
C ALA A 20 -6.88 11.13 -3.23
N THR A 21 -7.65 12.15 -2.85
CA THR A 21 -7.90 13.37 -3.65
C THR A 21 -7.01 14.55 -3.25
N SER A 22 -5.98 14.30 -2.45
CA SER A 22 -5.05 15.33 -2.02
C SER A 22 -3.69 14.71 -1.76
N LYS A 23 -2.62 15.41 -2.13
CA LYS A 23 -1.23 15.04 -1.87
C LYS A 23 -0.94 14.58 -0.44
N THR A 24 -1.50 15.22 0.58
CA THR A 24 -1.31 14.80 1.98
C THR A 24 -1.92 13.43 2.24
N LYS A 25 -3.20 13.22 1.89
CA LYS A 25 -3.87 11.91 2.01
C LYS A 25 -3.17 10.84 1.18
N LEU A 26 -2.60 11.21 0.04
CA LEU A 26 -1.85 10.31 -0.82
C LEU A 26 -0.56 9.82 -0.13
N LEU A 27 0.19 10.74 0.48
CA LEU A 27 1.40 10.43 1.25
C LEU A 27 1.08 9.58 2.49
N ASP A 28 -0.01 9.91 3.20
CA ASP A 28 -0.45 9.16 4.38
C ASP A 28 -0.83 7.74 4.01
N ALA A 29 -1.66 7.56 2.97
CA ALA A 29 -2.10 6.25 2.50
C ALA A 29 -0.93 5.40 1.95
N GLN A 30 0.06 6.05 1.30
CA GLN A 30 1.27 5.36 0.85
C GLN A 30 2.08 4.85 2.05
N THR A 31 2.29 5.70 3.05
CA THR A 31 3.03 5.36 4.27
C THR A 31 2.35 4.25 5.04
N GLU A 32 1.04 4.35 5.23
CA GLU A 32 0.20 3.34 5.89
C GLU A 32 0.29 1.98 5.17
N SER A 33 0.15 1.98 3.84
CA SER A 33 0.24 0.76 3.02
C SER A 33 1.59 0.06 3.17
N LEU A 34 2.69 0.82 3.14
CA LEU A 34 4.04 0.26 3.30
C LEU A 34 4.27 -0.29 4.73
N ALA A 35 3.73 0.39 5.74
CA ALA A 35 3.82 -0.06 7.13
C ALA A 35 3.10 -1.40 7.35
N PHE A 36 1.88 -1.57 6.81
CA PHE A 36 1.16 -2.84 6.91
C PHE A 36 1.86 -3.98 6.17
N VAL A 37 2.43 -3.71 5.00
CA VAL A 37 3.23 -4.71 4.26
C VAL A 37 4.47 -5.13 5.08
N LEU A 38 5.15 -4.17 5.71
CA LEU A 38 6.31 -4.47 6.57
C LEU A 38 5.89 -5.30 7.79
N ALA A 39 4.84 -4.91 8.48
CA ALA A 39 4.32 -5.64 9.64
C ALA A 39 3.93 -7.09 9.29
N ALA A 40 3.22 -7.28 8.18
CA ALA A 40 2.86 -8.61 7.69
C ALA A 40 4.11 -9.45 7.32
N PHE A 41 5.14 -8.82 6.76
CA PHE A 41 6.40 -9.52 6.47
C PHE A 41 7.17 -9.92 7.74
N GLU A 42 7.27 -9.01 8.71
CA GLU A 42 7.94 -9.27 10.00
C GLU A 42 7.21 -10.35 10.80
N ALA A 43 5.88 -10.39 10.73
CA ALA A 43 5.04 -11.45 11.28
C ALA A 43 5.13 -12.78 10.50
N LYS A 44 5.93 -12.85 9.42
CA LYS A 44 6.08 -14.02 8.52
C LYS A 44 4.76 -14.47 7.86
N GLU A 45 3.83 -13.55 7.74
CA GLU A 45 2.52 -13.79 7.12
C GLU A 45 2.63 -13.79 5.58
N ILE A 46 3.48 -12.92 5.04
CA ILE A 46 3.83 -12.87 3.62
C ILE A 46 5.30 -13.19 3.38
N THR A 47 5.61 -13.70 2.20
CA THR A 47 6.96 -13.98 1.72
C THR A 47 7.68 -12.72 1.25
N GLN A 48 9.00 -12.79 1.10
CA GLN A 48 9.79 -11.69 0.52
C GLN A 48 9.34 -11.32 -0.90
N LYS A 49 8.94 -12.31 -1.71
CA LYS A 49 8.42 -12.09 -3.07
C LYS A 49 7.11 -11.30 -3.03
N GLU A 50 6.20 -11.64 -2.14
CA GLU A 50 4.94 -10.93 -1.95
C GLU A 50 5.17 -9.50 -1.45
N LYS A 51 6.06 -9.31 -0.46
CA LYS A 51 6.46 -7.98 0.01
C LYS A 51 6.92 -7.10 -1.15
N LEU A 52 7.85 -7.58 -1.97
CA LEU A 52 8.36 -6.82 -3.13
C LEU A 52 7.26 -6.50 -4.16
N SER A 53 6.30 -7.42 -4.34
CA SER A 53 5.15 -7.22 -5.21
C SER A 53 4.24 -6.09 -4.69
N PHE A 54 3.90 -6.11 -3.40
CA PHE A 54 3.09 -5.07 -2.76
C PHE A 54 3.80 -3.72 -2.78
N ASP A 55 5.08 -3.67 -2.41
CA ASP A 55 5.89 -2.44 -2.42
C ASP A 55 5.89 -1.80 -3.82
N ARG A 56 6.03 -2.61 -4.87
CA ARG A 56 5.99 -2.14 -6.27
C ARG A 56 4.60 -1.62 -6.64
N ASN A 57 3.53 -2.34 -6.28
CA ASN A 57 2.17 -1.90 -6.56
C ASN A 57 1.86 -0.56 -5.89
N ILE A 58 2.14 -0.43 -4.58
CA ILE A 58 1.91 0.80 -3.80
C ILE A 58 2.63 1.99 -4.44
N ARG A 59 3.92 1.84 -4.79
CA ARG A 59 4.70 2.91 -5.45
C ARG A 59 4.12 3.30 -6.81
N ASN A 60 3.63 2.33 -7.59
CA ASN A 60 3.03 2.60 -8.88
C ASN A 60 1.70 3.34 -8.75
N GLN A 61 0.84 2.94 -7.81
CA GLN A 61 -0.42 3.64 -7.54
C GLN A 61 -0.18 5.08 -7.06
N TYR A 62 0.76 5.27 -6.14
CA TYR A 62 1.15 6.61 -5.67
C TYR A 62 1.59 7.51 -6.82
N ARG A 63 2.47 7.02 -7.70
CA ARG A 63 2.92 7.79 -8.87
C ARG A 63 1.79 8.09 -9.84
N LYS A 64 0.89 7.14 -10.08
CA LYS A 64 -0.25 7.33 -10.96
C LYS A 64 -1.16 8.46 -10.46
N GLN A 65 -1.50 8.45 -9.17
CA GLN A 65 -2.32 9.50 -8.56
C GLN A 65 -1.63 10.87 -8.56
N LEU A 66 -0.31 10.93 -8.34
CA LEU A 66 0.44 12.19 -8.47
C LEU A 66 0.35 12.79 -9.87
N VAL A 67 0.40 11.96 -10.92
CA VAL A 67 0.29 12.44 -12.31
C VAL A 67 -1.15 12.83 -12.63
N GLU A 68 -2.15 12.08 -12.16
CA GLU A 68 -3.57 12.40 -12.36
C GLU A 68 -4.01 13.68 -11.61
N GLU A 69 -3.41 14.04 -10.47
CA GLU A 69 -3.66 15.34 -9.80
C GLU A 69 -3.12 16.55 -10.60
N HIS A 70 -2.25 16.35 -11.60
CA HIS A 70 -1.59 17.42 -12.36
C HIS A 70 -2.14 17.63 -13.78
N VAL A 71 -3.25 16.97 -14.15
CA VAL A 71 -3.96 17.15 -15.44
C VAL A 71 -5.31 17.80 -15.19
#